data_AF-A0A6A6QDE9-F1
#
_entry.id   AF-A0A6A6QDE9-F1
#
_cell.length_a   1.000
_cell.length_b   1.000
_cell.length_c   1.000
_cell.angle_alpha   90.00
_cell.angle_beta   90.00
_cell.angle_gamma   90.00
#
_symmetry.space_group_name_H-M   'P 1'
#
loop_
_entity.id
_entity.type
_entity.pdbx_description
1 polymer ?
#
loop_
_entity_poly.entity_id
_entity_poly.type
_entity_poly.pdbx_seq_one_letter_code
_entity_poly.pdbx_strand_id
1 'polypeptide(L)'
;MLYPTSHCVACNGMHYLVEVNEQLRLHSLLGTNNLEPSERQEILLVLRDLTLAKNCEQAIAARQIDFQANEIKRWEEKDECLSEALEGVEEILEEEISILQQKLSAVQLEKAAEKAQMQAEEARMRATLEAQIAYLQSKLDTAEREVTIHRVAAEKAHISEARLVRVREDMSAELTVLREHVRSQAIMRTPFSQPLALRSAVTAGRKLVCTPCYTLNKDCDGEANCSECSKSKMKCKFRRCRRYREQMLGRKPNGCVSSNCNNVHEERGYGFDDAIREDAEKKS
;
A
#
# COMPACT_ATOMS: atom_id res chain seq x y z
N MET A 1 -66.63 51.28 -72.69
CA MET A 1 -66.37 49.84 -72.41
C MET A 1 -66.03 49.67 -70.94
N LEU A 2 -66.51 48.62 -70.25
CA LEU A 2 -66.16 48.37 -68.84
C LEU A 2 -65.19 47.19 -68.76
N TYR A 3 -63.88 47.47 -68.79
CA TYR A 3 -62.85 46.48 -68.46
C TYR A 3 -62.89 46.19 -66.96
N PRO A 4 -62.64 44.93 -66.53
CA PRO A 4 -62.48 44.63 -65.11
C PRO A 4 -61.31 45.42 -64.51
N THR A 5 -61.36 45.70 -63.21
CA THR A 5 -60.29 46.40 -62.48
C THR A 5 -59.81 45.59 -61.28
N SER A 6 -58.55 45.78 -60.90
CA SER A 6 -57.93 45.18 -59.71
C SER A 6 -57.25 46.21 -58.83
N HIS A 7 -57.28 45.98 -57.52
CA HIS A 7 -56.57 46.82 -56.55
C HIS A 7 -55.05 46.58 -56.62
N CYS A 8 -54.29 47.66 -56.71
CA CYS A 8 -52.84 47.65 -56.77
C CYS A 8 -52.21 47.90 -55.40
N VAL A 9 -51.42 46.95 -54.92
CA VAL A 9 -50.77 47.05 -53.60
C VAL A 9 -49.64 48.12 -53.59
N ALA A 10 -49.10 48.49 -54.75
CA ALA A 10 -48.03 49.49 -54.82
C ALA A 10 -48.52 50.91 -54.56
N CYS A 11 -49.65 51.28 -55.18
CA CYS A 11 -50.20 52.64 -55.20
C CYS A 11 -51.55 52.78 -54.48
N ASN A 12 -52.11 51.67 -53.98
CA ASN A 12 -53.46 51.57 -53.41
C ASN A 12 -54.60 52.05 -54.34
N GLY A 13 -54.36 52.06 -55.66
CA GLY A 13 -55.33 52.43 -56.69
C GLY A 13 -56.00 51.22 -57.36
N MET A 14 -56.97 51.49 -58.23
CA MET A 14 -57.58 50.47 -59.10
C MET A 14 -56.99 50.59 -60.50
N HIS A 15 -56.48 49.49 -61.06
CA HIS A 15 -55.98 49.42 -62.43
C HIS A 15 -56.86 48.53 -63.29
N TYR A 16 -57.02 48.86 -64.58
CA TYR A 16 -57.71 48.01 -65.55
C TYR A 16 -56.93 46.74 -65.84
N LEU A 17 -57.65 45.62 -65.90
CA LEU A 17 -57.13 44.33 -66.33
C LEU A 17 -57.48 44.12 -67.80
N VAL A 18 -56.48 44.30 -68.66
CA VAL A 18 -56.63 44.13 -70.12
C VAL A 18 -55.57 43.17 -70.62
N GLU A 19 -56.00 42.10 -71.29
CA GLU A 19 -55.09 41.13 -71.90
C GLU A 19 -54.24 41.77 -73.00
N VAL A 20 -53.01 41.29 -73.19
CA VAL A 20 -52.05 41.83 -74.14
C VAL A 20 -52.62 41.97 -75.56
N ASN A 21 -53.41 40.98 -76.01
CA ASN A 21 -54.04 41.02 -77.33
C ASN A 21 -55.06 42.17 -77.45
N GLU A 22 -55.81 42.44 -76.39
CA GLU A 22 -56.79 43.53 -76.38
C GLU A 22 -56.09 44.89 -76.23
N GLN A 23 -54.96 44.97 -75.50
CA GLN A 23 -54.11 46.17 -75.48
C GLN A 23 -53.60 46.52 -76.89
N LEU A 24 -53.13 45.53 -77.65
CA LEU A 24 -52.69 45.70 -79.04
C LEU A 24 -53.84 46.16 -79.95
N ARG A 25 -55.04 45.61 -79.73
CA ARG A 25 -56.26 46.03 -80.45
C ARG A 25 -56.61 47.49 -80.13
N LEU A 26 -56.57 47.90 -78.87
CA LEU A 26 -56.79 49.28 -78.44
C LEU A 26 -55.78 50.24 -79.09
N HIS A 27 -54.50 49.87 -79.13
CA HIS A 27 -53.48 50.65 -79.84
C HIS A 27 -53.75 50.75 -81.35
N SER A 28 -54.20 49.66 -81.98
CA SER A 28 -54.53 49.62 -83.41
C SER A 28 -55.72 50.52 -83.74
N LEU A 29 -56.75 50.52 -82.88
CA LEU A 29 -57.93 51.39 -83.02
C LEU A 29 -57.55 52.87 -83.00
N LEU A 30 -56.64 53.29 -82.12
CA LEU A 30 -56.15 54.69 -82.05
C LEU A 30 -55.48 55.18 -83.34
N GLY A 31 -54.93 54.27 -84.15
CA GLY A 31 -54.33 54.55 -85.46
C GLY A 31 -55.35 54.71 -86.60
N THR A 32 -56.62 54.38 -86.36
CA THR A 32 -57.70 54.60 -87.33
C THR A 32 -58.35 55.98 -87.14
N ASN A 33 -58.81 56.60 -88.22
CA ASN A 33 -59.48 57.91 -88.17
C ASN A 33 -60.99 57.81 -87.84
N ASN A 34 -61.49 56.62 -87.53
CA ASN A 34 -62.93 56.33 -87.42
C ASN A 34 -63.45 56.38 -85.97
N LEU A 35 -62.64 56.81 -85.01
CA LEU A 35 -63.03 56.92 -83.61
C LEU A 35 -63.56 58.31 -83.28
N GLU A 36 -64.66 58.36 -82.52
CA GLU A 36 -65.13 59.62 -81.93
C GLU A 36 -64.11 60.14 -80.90
N PRO A 37 -63.99 61.47 -80.69
CA PRO A 37 -63.04 62.05 -79.74
C PRO A 37 -63.19 61.51 -78.31
N SER A 38 -64.42 61.23 -77.87
CA SER A 38 -64.71 60.67 -76.54
C SER A 38 -64.18 59.25 -76.39
N GLU A 39 -64.42 58.38 -77.37
CA GLU A 39 -63.92 57.00 -77.37
C GLU A 39 -62.40 56.97 -77.40
N ARG A 40 -61.79 57.84 -78.21
CA ARG A 40 -60.34 58.02 -78.24
C ARG A 40 -59.79 58.37 -76.87
N GLN A 41 -60.44 59.28 -76.16
CA GLN A 41 -60.04 59.69 -74.82
C GLN A 41 -60.17 58.54 -73.81
N GLU A 42 -61.25 57.75 -73.85
CA GLU A 42 -61.42 56.58 -73.00
C GLU A 42 -60.32 55.54 -73.23
N ILE A 43 -60.00 55.23 -74.49
CA ILE A 43 -58.93 54.29 -74.85
C ILE A 43 -57.58 54.79 -74.32
N LEU A 44 -57.28 56.08 -74.48
CA LEU A 44 -56.05 56.68 -73.96
C LEU A 44 -55.96 56.59 -72.42
N LEU A 45 -57.07 56.76 -71.70
CA LEU A 45 -57.11 56.61 -70.25
C LEU A 45 -56.80 55.17 -69.82
N VAL A 46 -57.37 54.17 -70.49
CA VAL A 46 -57.10 52.75 -70.22
C VAL A 46 -55.63 52.42 -70.49
N LEU A 47 -55.09 52.82 -71.64
CA LEU A 47 -53.67 52.55 -71.98
C LEU A 47 -52.68 53.27 -71.05
N ARG A 48 -53.01 54.49 -70.60
CA ARG A 48 -52.22 55.21 -69.61
C ARG A 48 -52.23 54.47 -68.26
N ASP A 49 -53.40 54.03 -67.82
CA ASP A 49 -53.53 53.27 -66.58
C ASP A 49 -52.77 51.93 -66.63
N LEU A 50 -52.83 51.21 -67.75
CA LEU A 50 -52.03 49.99 -67.96
C LEU A 50 -50.51 50.24 -67.86
N THR A 51 -50.04 51.39 -68.35
CA THR A 51 -48.64 51.80 -68.18
C THR A 51 -48.31 52.05 -66.71
N LEU A 52 -49.20 52.71 -65.97
CA LEU A 52 -49.05 52.92 -64.52
C LEU A 52 -49.07 51.59 -63.75
N ALA A 53 -49.95 50.67 -64.11
CA ALA A 53 -50.03 49.34 -63.52
C ALA A 53 -48.72 48.57 -63.70
N LYS A 54 -48.15 48.57 -64.91
CA LYS A 54 -46.85 47.96 -65.20
C LYS A 54 -45.71 48.59 -64.38
N ASN A 55 -45.71 49.92 -64.24
CA ASN A 55 -44.73 50.61 -63.39
C ASN A 55 -44.89 50.22 -61.91
N CYS A 56 -46.12 50.04 -61.45
CA CYS A 56 -46.40 49.56 -60.08
C CYS A 56 -45.92 48.13 -59.86
N GLU A 57 -46.16 47.22 -60.81
CA GLU A 57 -45.65 45.84 -60.78
C GLU A 57 -44.12 45.82 -60.72
N GLN A 58 -43.46 46.61 -61.57
CA GLN A 58 -42.01 46.77 -61.55
C GLN A 58 -41.50 47.31 -60.20
N ALA A 59 -42.21 48.26 -59.59
CA ALA A 59 -41.87 48.78 -58.28
C ALA A 59 -42.03 47.74 -57.15
N ILE A 60 -43.07 46.89 -57.22
CA ILE A 60 -43.23 45.77 -56.27
C ILE A 60 -42.10 44.76 -56.43
N ALA A 61 -41.80 44.36 -57.68
CA ALA A 61 -40.72 43.43 -57.98
C ALA A 61 -39.37 43.96 -57.49
N ALA A 62 -39.08 45.25 -57.72
CA ALA A 62 -37.88 45.91 -57.22
C ALA A 62 -37.79 45.86 -55.69
N ARG A 63 -38.87 46.21 -54.97
CA ARG A 63 -38.90 46.12 -53.50
C ARG A 63 -38.69 44.69 -52.99
N GLN A 64 -39.22 43.70 -53.70
CA GLN A 64 -39.04 42.29 -53.32
C GLN A 64 -37.59 41.84 -53.53
N ILE A 65 -36.96 42.25 -54.63
CA ILE A 65 -35.53 42.00 -54.88
C ILE A 65 -34.68 42.68 -53.80
N ASP A 66 -34.96 43.94 -53.48
CA ASP A 66 -34.23 44.68 -52.43
C ASP A 66 -34.38 44.01 -51.06
N PHE A 67 -35.58 43.52 -50.74
CA PHE A 67 -35.83 42.78 -49.50
C PHE A 67 -35.00 41.49 -49.45
N GLN A 68 -35.04 40.68 -50.52
CA GLN A 68 -34.27 39.44 -50.61
C GLN A 68 -32.75 39.70 -50.58
N ALA A 69 -32.27 40.74 -51.26
CA ALA A 69 -30.87 41.13 -51.23
C ALA A 69 -30.41 41.51 -49.80
N ASN A 70 -31.24 42.24 -49.06
CA ASN A 70 -30.96 42.56 -47.66
C ASN A 70 -30.98 41.34 -46.74
N GLU A 71 -31.87 40.36 -46.99
CA GLU A 71 -31.85 39.11 -46.24
C GLU A 71 -30.59 38.29 -46.52
N ILE A 72 -30.20 38.15 -47.79
CA ILE A 72 -28.96 37.46 -48.20
C ILE A 72 -27.76 38.11 -47.50
N LYS A 73 -27.65 39.44 -47.56
CA LYS A 73 -26.57 40.17 -46.90
C LYS A 73 -26.51 39.91 -45.39
N ARG A 74 -27.66 39.86 -44.71
CA ARG A 74 -27.73 39.52 -43.28
C ARG A 74 -27.28 38.09 -42.99
N TRP A 75 -27.52 37.16 -43.90
CA TRP A 75 -27.03 35.79 -43.77
C TRP A 75 -25.53 35.71 -43.99
N GLU A 76 -24.98 36.43 -44.96
CA GLU A 76 -23.54 36.55 -45.19
C GLU A 76 -22.81 37.16 -43.97
N GLU A 77 -23.32 38.26 -43.41
CA GLU A 77 -22.76 38.88 -42.19
C GLU A 77 -22.79 37.92 -40.97
N LYS A 78 -23.83 37.07 -40.87
CA LYS A 78 -23.91 36.04 -39.82
C LYS A 78 -22.93 34.90 -40.06
N ASP A 79 -22.77 34.47 -41.31
CA ASP A 79 -21.86 33.39 -41.68
C ASP A 79 -20.40 33.79 -41.45
N GLU A 80 -20.05 35.04 -41.76
CA GLU A 80 -18.75 35.65 -41.43
C GLU A 80 -18.51 35.67 -39.92
N CYS A 81 -19.47 36.16 -39.13
CA CYS A 81 -19.37 36.17 -37.67
C CYS A 81 -19.26 34.76 -37.05
N LEU A 82 -19.98 33.78 -37.61
CA LEU A 82 -19.86 32.37 -37.18
C LEU A 82 -18.50 31.78 -37.56
N SER A 83 -17.96 32.13 -38.73
CA SER A 83 -16.64 31.69 -39.17
C SER A 83 -15.54 32.23 -38.25
N GLU A 84 -15.55 33.53 -37.93
CA GLU A 84 -14.62 34.13 -36.98
C GLU A 84 -14.72 33.48 -35.57
N ALA A 85 -15.95 33.19 -35.12
CA ALA A 85 -16.17 32.51 -33.85
C ALA A 85 -15.63 31.07 -33.83
N LEU A 86 -15.76 30.35 -34.95
CA LEU A 86 -15.21 29.00 -35.10
C LEU A 86 -13.68 29.01 -35.10
N GLU A 87 -13.05 29.94 -35.84
CA GLU A 87 -11.59 30.10 -35.84
C GLU A 87 -11.05 30.39 -34.43
N GLY A 88 -11.73 31.25 -33.66
CA GLY A 88 -11.34 31.52 -32.26
C GLY A 88 -11.47 30.30 -31.34
N VAL A 89 -12.47 29.44 -31.57
CA VAL A 89 -12.61 28.18 -30.81
C VAL A 89 -11.52 27.18 -31.22
N GLU A 90 -11.17 27.10 -32.49
CA GLU A 90 -10.09 26.24 -32.98
C GLU A 90 -8.74 26.64 -32.37
N GLU A 91 -8.41 27.93 -32.34
CA GLU A 91 -7.16 28.43 -31.71
C GLU A 91 -7.08 28.06 -30.22
N ILE A 92 -8.16 28.23 -29.47
CA ILE A 92 -8.23 27.85 -28.04
C ILE A 92 -8.03 26.34 -27.87
N LEU A 93 -8.66 25.52 -28.71
CA LEU A 93 -8.53 24.07 -28.64
C LEU A 93 -7.11 23.61 -28.99
N GLU A 94 -6.45 24.24 -29.98
CA GLU A 94 -5.06 23.95 -30.32
C GLU A 94 -4.10 24.27 -29.16
N GLU A 95 -4.29 25.41 -28.49
CA GLU A 95 -3.51 25.78 -27.31
C GLU A 95 -3.72 24.76 -26.17
N GLU A 96 -4.97 24.37 -25.89
CA GLU A 96 -5.28 23.41 -24.82
C GLU A 96 -4.68 22.02 -25.13
N ILE A 97 -4.75 21.56 -26.38
CA ILE A 97 -4.13 20.32 -26.82
C ILE A 97 -2.60 20.39 -26.61
N SER A 98 -1.96 21.50 -26.98
CA SER A 98 -0.52 21.71 -26.79
C SER A 98 -0.13 21.63 -25.31
N ILE A 99 -0.88 22.31 -24.42
CA ILE A 99 -0.66 22.28 -22.97
C ILE A 99 -0.82 20.85 -22.43
N LEU A 100 -1.84 20.12 -22.86
CA LEU A 100 -2.08 18.74 -22.41
C LEU A 100 -0.97 17.79 -22.89
N GLN A 101 -0.47 17.96 -24.10
CA GLN A 101 0.66 17.18 -24.62
C GLN A 101 1.93 17.45 -23.80
N GLN A 102 2.22 18.71 -23.47
CA GLN A 102 3.34 19.06 -22.60
C GLN A 102 3.22 18.42 -21.21
N LYS A 103 2.05 18.55 -20.57
CA LYS A 103 1.78 17.92 -19.26
C LYS A 103 1.93 16.40 -19.30
N LEU A 104 1.41 15.74 -20.34
CA LEU A 104 1.53 14.30 -20.52
C LEU A 104 3.00 13.87 -20.63
N SER A 105 3.81 14.61 -21.39
CA SER A 105 5.24 14.33 -21.54
C SER A 105 6.01 14.46 -20.22
N ALA A 106 5.67 15.46 -19.39
CA ALA A 106 6.29 15.66 -18.08
C ALA A 106 5.96 14.51 -17.12
N VAL A 107 4.69 14.11 -17.05
CA VAL A 107 4.25 12.99 -16.20
C VAL A 107 4.89 11.67 -16.64
N GLN A 108 5.09 11.45 -17.94
CA GLN A 108 5.78 10.26 -18.44
C GLN A 108 7.25 10.24 -18.02
N LEU A 109 7.93 11.39 -18.03
CA LEU A 109 9.32 11.52 -17.59
C LEU A 109 9.45 11.26 -16.08
N GLU A 110 8.56 11.86 -15.27
CA GLU A 110 8.52 11.64 -13.82
C GLU A 110 8.29 10.16 -13.49
N LYS A 111 7.30 9.53 -14.12
CA LYS A 111 7.02 8.10 -13.95
C LYS A 111 8.21 7.22 -14.34
N ALA A 112 8.94 7.59 -15.40
CA ALA A 112 10.14 6.87 -15.80
C ALA A 112 11.27 7.01 -14.76
N ALA A 113 11.43 8.21 -14.20
CA ALA A 113 12.40 8.47 -13.14
C ALA A 113 12.07 7.71 -11.85
N GLU A 114 10.82 7.73 -11.40
CA GLU A 114 10.35 6.96 -10.23
C GLU A 114 10.57 5.47 -10.44
N LYS A 115 10.23 4.93 -11.62
CA LYS A 115 10.46 3.52 -11.94
C LYS A 115 11.96 3.18 -11.88
N ALA A 116 12.83 4.04 -12.40
CA ALA A 116 14.27 3.84 -12.35
C ALA A 116 14.80 3.87 -10.90
N GLN A 117 14.30 4.78 -10.08
CA GLN A 117 14.64 4.86 -8.65
C GLN A 117 14.22 3.58 -7.91
N MET A 118 12.97 3.14 -8.09
CA MET A 118 12.46 1.92 -7.46
C MET A 118 13.28 0.68 -7.88
N GLN A 119 13.65 0.57 -9.15
CA GLN A 119 14.52 -0.52 -9.63
C GLN A 119 15.92 -0.45 -9.02
N ALA A 120 16.49 0.74 -8.84
CA ALA A 120 17.78 0.93 -8.20
C ALA A 120 17.74 0.54 -6.71
N GLU A 121 16.66 0.91 -6.00
CA GLU A 121 16.44 0.54 -4.60
C GLU A 121 16.24 -0.98 -4.44
N GLU A 122 15.45 -1.61 -5.32
CA GLU A 122 15.28 -3.05 -5.35
C GLU A 122 16.61 -3.78 -5.56
N ALA A 123 17.41 -3.34 -6.53
CA ALA A 123 18.73 -3.90 -6.79
C ALA A 123 19.66 -3.76 -5.58
N ARG A 124 19.64 -2.61 -4.90
CA ARG A 124 20.43 -2.36 -3.69
C ARG A 124 20.00 -3.26 -2.52
N MET A 125 18.70 -3.40 -2.29
CA MET A 125 18.17 -4.29 -1.26
C MET A 125 18.54 -5.74 -1.54
N ARG A 126 18.39 -6.19 -2.80
CA ARG A 126 18.77 -7.53 -3.22
C ARG A 126 20.26 -7.80 -2.99
N ALA A 127 21.15 -6.90 -3.39
CA ALA A 127 22.58 -7.05 -3.16
C ALA A 127 22.92 -7.13 -1.66
N THR A 128 22.21 -6.37 -0.81
CA THR A 128 22.39 -6.42 0.64
C THR A 128 21.97 -7.76 1.22
N LEU A 129 20.81 -8.29 0.80
CA LEU A 129 20.33 -9.60 1.22
C LEU A 129 21.26 -10.72 0.76
N GLU A 130 21.73 -10.68 -0.48
CA GLU A 130 22.68 -11.65 -1.02
C GLU A 130 24.01 -11.66 -0.22
N ALA A 131 24.52 -10.47 0.16
CA ALA A 131 25.69 -10.36 1.03
C ALA A 131 25.46 -10.94 2.43
N GLN A 132 24.28 -10.71 3.02
CA GLN A 132 23.93 -11.29 4.33
C GLN A 132 23.80 -12.80 4.28
N ILE A 133 23.18 -13.33 3.21
CA ILE A 133 23.06 -14.77 2.98
C ILE A 133 24.47 -15.39 2.90
N ALA A 134 25.37 -14.83 2.08
CA ALA A 134 26.73 -15.33 1.96
C ALA A 134 27.50 -15.28 3.30
N TYR A 135 27.31 -14.21 4.08
CA TYR A 135 27.91 -14.09 5.41
C TYR A 135 27.41 -15.16 6.38
N LEU A 136 26.09 -15.40 6.43
CA LEU A 136 25.49 -16.41 7.31
C LEU A 136 25.88 -17.82 6.89
N GLN A 137 25.97 -18.09 5.59
CA GLN A 137 26.47 -19.36 5.06
C GLN A 137 27.92 -19.62 5.49
N SER A 138 28.81 -18.64 5.38
CA SER A 138 30.20 -18.76 5.84
C SER A 138 30.31 -19.04 7.35
N LYS A 139 29.45 -18.40 8.16
CA LYS A 139 29.36 -18.69 9.60
C LYS A 139 28.86 -20.10 9.90
N LEU A 140 27.84 -20.54 9.17
CA LEU A 140 27.29 -21.89 9.30
C LEU A 140 28.38 -22.92 8.99
N ASP A 141 29.09 -22.78 7.86
CA ASP A 141 30.19 -23.66 7.48
C ASP A 141 31.29 -23.72 8.55
N THR A 142 31.61 -22.57 9.16
CA THR A 142 32.61 -22.50 10.23
C THR A 142 32.15 -23.24 11.48
N ALA A 143 30.90 -23.03 11.91
CA ALA A 143 30.32 -23.72 13.04
C ALA A 143 30.21 -25.24 12.79
N GLU A 144 29.84 -25.67 11.59
CA GLU A 144 29.80 -27.08 11.22
C GLU A 144 31.17 -27.75 11.26
N ARG A 145 32.22 -27.04 10.82
CA ARG A 145 33.62 -27.51 10.95
C ARG A 145 34.02 -27.64 12.42
N GLU A 146 33.71 -26.65 13.26
CA GLU A 146 34.01 -26.70 14.70
C GLU A 146 33.30 -27.87 15.39
N VAL A 147 32.00 -28.07 15.11
CA VAL A 147 31.24 -29.23 15.61
C VAL A 147 31.89 -30.53 15.19
N THR A 148 32.32 -30.65 13.93
CA THR A 148 32.99 -31.84 13.41
C THR A 148 34.32 -32.09 14.15
N ILE A 149 35.13 -31.04 14.35
CA ILE A 149 36.39 -31.13 15.12
C ILE A 149 36.13 -31.61 16.55
N HIS A 150 35.15 -31.03 17.23
CA HIS A 150 34.79 -31.42 18.58
C HIS A 150 34.26 -32.85 18.66
N ARG A 151 33.47 -33.30 17.67
CA ARG A 151 32.99 -34.68 17.60
C ARG A 151 34.15 -35.67 17.49
N VAL A 152 35.10 -35.42 16.59
CA VAL A 152 36.30 -36.27 16.42
C VAL A 152 37.17 -36.26 17.69
N ALA A 153 37.32 -35.10 18.35
CA ALA A 153 38.05 -35.01 19.61
C ALA A 153 37.39 -35.81 20.73
N ALA A 154 36.06 -35.75 20.85
CA ALA A 154 35.30 -36.53 21.82
C ALA A 154 35.40 -38.04 21.55
N GLU A 155 35.30 -38.48 20.30
CA GLU A 155 35.50 -39.88 19.90
C GLU A 155 36.91 -40.37 20.28
N LYS A 156 37.97 -39.57 20.01
CA LYS A 156 39.34 -39.89 20.43
C LYS A 156 39.49 -39.96 21.95
N ALA A 157 38.86 -39.04 22.69
CA ALA A 157 38.88 -39.04 24.14
C ALA A 157 38.25 -40.31 24.71
N HIS A 158 37.07 -40.71 24.20
CA HIS A 158 36.41 -41.95 24.59
C HIS A 158 37.26 -43.19 24.32
N ILE A 159 37.95 -43.27 23.17
CA ILE A 159 38.88 -44.38 22.87
C ILE A 159 40.05 -44.39 23.86
N SER A 160 40.62 -43.22 24.17
CA SER A 160 41.73 -43.09 25.11
C SER A 160 41.33 -43.50 26.54
N GLU A 161 40.13 -43.12 26.97
CA GLU A 161 39.56 -43.48 28.27
C GLU A 161 39.29 -44.98 28.35
N ALA A 162 38.67 -45.57 27.31
CA ALA A 162 38.46 -47.02 27.24
C ALA A 162 39.79 -47.80 27.30
N ARG A 163 40.86 -47.29 26.68
CA ARG A 163 42.20 -47.89 26.78
C ARG A 163 42.78 -47.80 28.20
N LEU A 164 42.61 -46.67 28.87
CA LEU A 164 43.05 -46.49 30.27
C LEU A 164 42.27 -47.39 31.23
N VAL A 165 40.97 -47.59 31.00
CA VAL A 165 40.14 -48.52 31.78
C VAL A 165 40.68 -49.94 31.64
N ARG A 166 40.98 -50.41 30.41
CA ARG A 166 41.60 -51.74 30.19
C ARG A 166 42.94 -51.89 30.91
N VAL A 167 43.84 -50.90 30.79
CA VAL A 167 45.14 -50.93 31.49
C VAL A 167 44.95 -50.99 33.01
N ARG A 168 43.96 -50.27 33.56
CA ARG A 168 43.64 -50.32 34.98
C ARG A 168 43.10 -51.70 35.38
N GLU A 169 42.24 -52.30 34.58
CA GLU A 169 41.71 -53.66 34.79
C GLU A 169 42.86 -54.68 34.79
N ASP A 170 43.76 -54.62 33.81
CA ASP A 170 44.94 -55.48 33.70
C ASP A 170 45.87 -55.32 34.93
N MET A 171 46.21 -54.09 35.30
CA MET A 171 47.00 -53.81 36.51
C MET A 171 46.28 -54.28 37.79
N SER A 172 44.95 -54.18 37.86
CA SER A 172 44.19 -54.65 39.02
C SER A 172 44.21 -56.17 39.12
N ALA A 173 44.19 -56.88 37.98
CA ALA A 173 44.36 -58.32 37.89
C ALA A 173 45.77 -58.74 38.34
N GLU A 174 46.81 -58.04 37.89
CA GLU A 174 48.18 -58.28 38.34
C GLU A 174 48.35 -58.02 39.85
N LEU A 175 47.78 -56.93 40.37
CA LEU A 175 47.80 -56.61 41.81
C LEU A 175 47.03 -57.63 42.64
N THR A 176 45.96 -58.22 42.12
CA THR A 176 45.24 -59.31 42.82
C THR A 176 46.08 -60.57 42.87
N VAL A 177 46.73 -60.95 41.76
CA VAL A 177 47.69 -62.08 41.73
C VAL A 177 48.85 -61.85 42.72
N LEU A 178 49.43 -60.64 42.74
CA LEU A 178 50.47 -60.26 43.70
C LEU A 178 49.98 -60.29 45.15
N ARG A 179 48.76 -59.81 45.43
CA ARG A 179 48.15 -59.88 46.77
C ARG A 179 47.88 -61.31 47.20
N GLU A 180 47.45 -62.19 46.30
CA GLU A 180 47.30 -63.63 46.53
C GLU A 180 48.66 -64.25 46.90
N HIS A 181 49.71 -63.87 46.16
CA HIS A 181 51.08 -64.32 46.41
C HIS A 181 51.63 -63.84 47.76
N VAL A 182 51.43 -62.56 48.10
CA VAL A 182 51.81 -62.00 49.42
C VAL A 182 50.98 -62.62 50.55
N ARG A 183 49.68 -62.90 50.34
CA ARG A 183 48.86 -63.66 51.29
C ARG A 183 49.39 -65.06 51.50
N SER A 184 49.85 -65.74 50.45
CA SER A 184 50.43 -67.08 50.56
C SER A 184 51.80 -67.10 51.28
N GLN A 185 52.48 -65.95 51.40
CA GLN A 185 53.76 -65.80 52.12
C GLN A 185 53.65 -65.21 53.54
N ALA A 186 52.47 -64.75 53.97
CA ALA A 186 52.29 -64.10 55.27
C ALA A 186 51.54 -64.99 56.28
N ILE A 187 52.26 -65.87 56.98
CA ILE A 187 51.86 -66.40 58.29
C ILE A 187 52.54 -65.52 59.36
N MET A 188 51.78 -64.59 59.95
CA MET A 188 51.84 -64.13 61.35
C MET A 188 51.22 -62.73 61.51
N ARG A 189 50.31 -62.63 62.50
CA ARG A 189 49.95 -61.47 63.34
C ARG A 189 48.99 -60.37 62.83
N THR A 190 47.75 -60.54 63.29
CA THR A 190 46.93 -59.63 64.14
C THR A 190 46.29 -58.36 63.56
N PRO A 191 45.13 -57.95 64.15
CA PRO A 191 44.07 -57.19 63.49
C PRO A 191 44.12 -55.70 63.81
N PHE A 192 43.64 -54.84 62.91
CA PHE A 192 43.13 -53.53 63.32
C PHE A 192 42.04 -53.02 62.37
N SER A 193 40.99 -52.57 63.04
CA SER A 193 39.69 -52.08 62.60
C SER A 193 39.72 -50.63 62.13
N GLN A 194 39.01 -50.30 61.04
CA GLN A 194 37.82 -49.41 61.02
C GLN A 194 37.57 -48.86 59.60
N PRO A 195 36.32 -48.93 59.09
CA PRO A 195 35.91 -48.26 57.87
C PRO A 195 35.40 -46.85 58.17
N LEU A 196 35.99 -45.82 57.55
CA LEU A 196 35.41 -44.48 57.56
C LEU A 196 34.29 -44.41 56.53
N ALA A 197 33.10 -44.20 57.07
CA ALA A 197 31.83 -44.15 56.38
C ALA A 197 31.79 -43.11 55.26
N LEU A 198 31.16 -43.54 54.15
CA LEU A 198 30.44 -42.64 53.26
C LEU A 198 29.54 -41.72 54.09
N ARG A 199 29.88 -40.44 54.14
CA ARG A 199 28.86 -39.40 54.37
C ARG A 199 28.33 -38.98 53.01
N SER A 200 27.23 -39.60 52.63
CA SER A 200 26.27 -39.02 51.70
C SER A 200 25.88 -37.64 52.26
N ALA A 201 26.45 -36.59 51.67
CA ALA A 201 25.94 -35.25 51.87
C ALA A 201 24.54 -35.22 51.24
N VAL A 202 23.53 -35.47 52.07
CA VAL A 202 22.17 -35.02 51.79
C VAL A 202 22.32 -33.54 51.47
N THR A 203 22.04 -33.20 50.21
CA THR A 203 21.91 -31.85 49.71
C THR A 203 21.02 -31.09 50.70
N ALA A 204 21.64 -30.24 51.53
CA ALA A 204 20.93 -29.24 52.28
C ALA A 204 20.30 -28.32 51.24
N GLY A 205 19.04 -28.61 50.89
CA GLY A 205 18.25 -27.83 49.95
C GLY A 205 18.32 -26.37 50.38
N ARG A 206 18.67 -25.50 49.43
CA ARG A 206 18.74 -24.06 49.66
C ARG A 206 17.37 -23.60 50.17
N LYS A 207 17.31 -22.97 51.35
CA LYS A 207 16.05 -22.44 51.89
C LYS A 207 15.73 -21.11 51.23
N LEU A 208 14.58 -21.03 50.54
CA LEU A 208 14.07 -19.77 50.03
C LEU A 208 13.57 -18.92 51.21
N VAL A 209 13.88 -17.62 51.21
CA VAL A 209 13.41 -16.70 52.24
C VAL A 209 12.38 -15.76 51.62
N CYS A 210 11.15 -15.75 52.13
CA CYS A 210 10.12 -14.87 51.61
C CYS A 210 10.41 -13.40 51.99
N THR A 211 9.93 -12.46 51.16
CA THR A 211 10.13 -11.02 51.32
C THR A 211 9.68 -10.52 52.70
N PRO A 212 8.49 -10.90 53.23
CA PRO A 212 8.08 -10.48 54.56
C PRO A 212 9.04 -10.92 55.68
N CYS A 213 9.48 -12.19 55.68
CA CYS A 213 10.43 -12.68 56.66
C CYS A 213 11.80 -12.01 56.53
N TYR A 214 12.27 -11.77 55.30
CA TYR A 214 13.52 -11.05 55.07
C TYR A 214 13.47 -9.61 55.59
N THR A 215 12.38 -8.88 55.32
CA THR A 215 12.20 -7.50 55.79
C THR A 215 12.07 -7.41 57.31
N LEU A 216 11.42 -8.40 57.92
CA LEU A 216 11.24 -8.46 59.38
C LEU A 216 12.41 -9.15 60.11
N ASN A 217 13.44 -9.58 59.36
CA ASN A 217 14.59 -10.34 59.86
C ASN A 217 14.20 -11.55 60.72
N LYS A 218 13.20 -12.30 60.27
CA LYS A 218 12.68 -13.52 60.93
C LYS A 218 13.09 -14.78 60.17
N ASP A 219 13.22 -15.89 60.88
CA ASP A 219 13.53 -17.19 60.28
C ASP A 219 12.39 -17.65 59.36
N CYS A 220 12.74 -18.04 58.13
CA CYS A 220 11.82 -18.54 57.11
C CYS A 220 12.15 -20.00 56.82
N ASP A 221 11.16 -20.88 56.95
CA ASP A 221 11.30 -22.31 56.66
C ASP A 221 11.35 -22.62 55.15
N GLY A 222 10.81 -21.72 54.31
CA GLY A 222 10.89 -21.78 52.86
C GLY A 222 9.70 -22.47 52.17
N GLU A 223 8.64 -22.77 52.92
CA GLU A 223 7.40 -23.33 52.37
C GLU A 223 6.59 -22.26 51.59
N ALA A 224 5.67 -22.71 50.71
CA ALA A 224 4.83 -21.84 49.89
C ALA A 224 4.05 -20.78 50.72
N ASN A 225 3.72 -21.11 51.97
CA ASN A 225 3.28 -20.16 52.98
C ASN A 225 3.97 -20.46 54.31
N CYS A 226 5.17 -19.91 54.52
CA CYS A 226 6.00 -20.15 55.70
C CYS A 226 5.25 -19.97 57.02
N SER A 227 5.67 -20.72 58.03
CA SER A 227 5.06 -20.74 59.36
C SER A 227 4.87 -19.34 59.96
N GLU A 228 5.82 -18.44 59.72
CA GLU A 228 5.81 -17.09 60.28
C GLU A 228 4.83 -16.15 59.56
N CYS A 229 4.73 -16.26 58.24
CA CYS A 229 3.73 -15.55 57.46
C CYS A 229 2.32 -16.07 57.76
N SER A 230 2.16 -17.39 57.92
CA SER A 230 0.90 -18.02 58.30
C SER A 230 0.38 -17.51 59.65
N LYS A 231 1.24 -17.48 60.69
CA LYS A 231 0.91 -16.91 62.01
C LYS A 231 0.53 -15.43 61.94
N SER A 232 1.25 -14.68 61.11
CA SER A 232 1.03 -13.24 60.95
C SER A 232 -0.12 -12.88 59.99
N LYS A 233 -0.86 -13.89 59.48
CA LYS A 233 -1.90 -13.74 58.43
C LYS A 233 -1.42 -12.97 57.20
N MET A 234 -0.12 -13.06 56.89
CA MET A 234 0.49 -12.49 55.69
C MET A 234 0.70 -13.59 54.66
N LYS A 235 0.65 -13.25 53.37
CA LYS A 235 1.01 -14.19 52.30
C LYS A 235 2.51 -14.11 52.02
N CYS A 236 3.20 -15.24 51.95
CA CYS A 236 4.58 -15.29 51.49
C CYS A 236 4.69 -14.73 50.07
N LYS A 237 5.72 -13.91 49.84
CA LYS A 237 6.09 -13.42 48.51
C LYS A 237 7.56 -13.69 48.28
N PHE A 238 7.90 -14.47 47.27
CA PHE A 238 9.29 -14.74 46.92
C PHE A 238 9.72 -13.84 45.75
N ARG A 239 10.96 -13.33 45.78
CA ARG A 239 11.52 -12.55 44.67
C ARG A 239 12.33 -13.48 43.75
N ARG A 240 12.17 -13.29 42.43
CA ARG A 240 13.05 -13.95 41.44
C ARG A 240 14.46 -13.38 41.54
N CYS A 241 15.46 -14.22 41.39
CA CYS A 241 16.85 -13.79 41.41
C CYS A 241 17.14 -12.88 40.22
N ARG A 242 17.58 -11.65 40.48
CA ARG A 242 17.89 -10.66 39.44
C ARG A 242 19.02 -11.13 38.51
N ARG A 243 20.08 -11.73 39.06
CA ARG A 243 21.21 -12.23 38.26
C ARG A 243 20.79 -13.37 37.33
N TYR A 244 19.90 -14.24 37.81
CA TYR A 244 19.31 -15.31 37.00
C TYR A 244 18.41 -14.75 35.89
N ARG A 245 17.53 -13.79 36.21
CA ARG A 245 16.68 -13.11 35.21
C ARG A 245 17.50 -12.40 34.13
N GLU A 246 18.58 -11.72 34.51
CA GLU A 246 19.49 -11.05 33.58
C GLU A 246 20.20 -12.04 32.64
N GLN A 247 20.49 -13.27 33.10
CA GLN A 247 21.00 -14.35 32.27
C GLN A 247 19.95 -14.87 31.28
N MET A 248 18.72 -15.14 31.73
CA MET A 248 17.63 -15.59 30.83
C MET A 248 17.30 -14.57 29.73
N LEU A 249 17.50 -13.28 30.00
CA LEU A 249 17.34 -12.21 29.01
C LEU A 249 18.57 -12.00 28.11
N GLY A 250 19.60 -12.85 28.21
CA GLY A 250 20.84 -12.75 27.44
C GLY A 250 21.71 -11.54 27.77
N ARG A 251 21.43 -10.82 28.87
CA ARG A 251 22.13 -9.58 29.23
C ARG A 251 23.41 -9.81 30.03
N LYS A 252 23.56 -10.98 30.66
CA LYS A 252 24.78 -11.39 31.35
C LYS A 252 25.12 -12.85 31.03
N PRO A 253 26.39 -13.17 30.75
CA PRO A 253 26.81 -14.52 30.36
C PRO A 253 26.74 -15.51 31.54
N ASN A 254 26.98 -15.03 32.77
CA ASN A 254 27.00 -15.87 33.97
C ASN A 254 25.77 -15.60 34.84
N GLY A 255 25.02 -16.67 35.14
CA GLY A 255 23.88 -16.66 36.05
C GLY A 255 24.23 -16.42 37.51
N CYS A 256 23.25 -16.61 38.38
CA CYS A 256 23.49 -16.56 39.82
C CYS A 256 24.25 -17.81 40.30
N VAL A 257 25.54 -17.65 40.59
CA VAL A 257 26.43 -18.71 41.12
C VAL A 257 26.54 -18.73 42.65
N SER A 258 25.79 -17.87 43.36
CA SER A 258 25.89 -17.80 44.81
C SER A 258 25.21 -19.00 45.47
N SER A 259 25.96 -19.78 46.26
CA SER A 259 25.44 -20.89 47.05
C SER A 259 24.40 -20.46 48.10
N ASN A 260 24.42 -19.19 48.49
CA ASN A 260 23.58 -18.58 49.52
C ASN A 260 22.51 -17.65 48.90
N CYS A 261 22.15 -17.86 47.63
CA CYS A 261 21.08 -17.09 47.03
C CYS A 261 19.72 -17.54 47.57
N ASN A 262 19.04 -16.65 48.29
CA ASN A 262 17.74 -16.94 48.89
C ASN A 262 16.55 -16.57 47.97
N ASN A 263 16.83 -16.28 46.70
CA ASN A 263 15.84 -15.85 45.69
C ASN A 263 15.56 -16.98 44.68
N VAL A 264 14.38 -16.97 44.06
CA VAL A 264 13.92 -18.03 43.16
C VAL A 264 14.74 -18.07 41.85
N HIS A 265 15.26 -19.24 41.49
CA HIS A 265 15.83 -19.59 40.17
C HIS A 265 14.87 -20.58 39.48
N GLU A 266 14.75 -20.60 38.14
CA GLU A 266 13.94 -21.62 37.42
C GLU A 266 14.71 -22.96 37.31
N GLU A 267 15.26 -23.44 38.43
CA GLU A 267 15.96 -24.74 38.50
C GLU A 267 14.92 -25.85 38.65
N ARG A 268 14.49 -26.43 37.51
CA ARG A 268 13.60 -27.60 37.47
C ARG A 268 14.06 -28.70 38.44
N GLY A 269 13.25 -28.99 39.46
CA GLY A 269 13.41 -30.23 40.24
C GLY A 269 13.28 -30.09 41.76
N TYR A 270 12.92 -28.93 42.32
CA TYR A 270 12.78 -28.75 43.77
C TYR A 270 11.34 -28.41 44.18
N GLY A 271 10.43 -29.37 43.98
CA GLY A 271 9.23 -29.63 44.79
C GLY A 271 8.11 -28.57 44.92
N PHE A 272 8.36 -27.29 44.67
CA PHE A 272 7.40 -26.20 44.89
C PHE A 272 7.38 -25.16 43.75
N ASP A 273 8.19 -25.37 42.71
CA ASP A 273 8.35 -24.42 41.59
C ASP A 273 7.05 -24.21 40.80
N ASP A 274 6.26 -25.26 40.59
CA ASP A 274 4.99 -25.19 39.85
C ASP A 274 3.93 -24.39 40.63
N ALA A 275 3.84 -24.58 41.95
CA ALA A 275 2.90 -23.84 42.81
C ALA A 275 3.27 -22.34 42.92
N ILE A 276 4.57 -22.01 42.92
CA ILE A 276 5.06 -20.63 42.92
C ILE A 276 4.88 -19.97 41.55
N ARG A 277 5.04 -20.73 40.45
CA ARG A 277 4.78 -20.25 39.08
C ARG A 277 3.30 -19.90 38.88
N GLU A 278 2.39 -20.78 39.28
CA GLU A 278 0.95 -20.55 39.15
C GLU A 278 0.45 -19.32 39.93
N ASP A 279 0.99 -19.04 41.12
CA ASP A 279 0.59 -17.84 41.89
C ASP A 279 1.21 -16.54 41.35
N ALA A 280 2.30 -16.64 40.58
CA ALA A 280 2.93 -15.51 39.89
C ALA A 280 2.24 -15.16 38.57
N GLU A 281 1.81 -16.17 37.80
CA GLU A 281 1.08 -15.98 36.53
C GLU A 281 -0.35 -15.47 36.72
N LYS A 282 -0.99 -15.78 37.86
CA LYS A 282 -2.30 -15.20 38.23
C LYS A 282 -2.27 -13.68 38.52
N LYS A 283 -1.10 -13.02 38.45
CA LYS A 283 -0.92 -11.58 38.74
C LYS A 283 -0.27 -10.79 37.60
N SER A 284 -0.14 -11.38 36.41
CA SER A 284 0.14 -10.68 35.15
C SER A 284 -1.13 -10.59 34.32
#